data_AF-A0A660R1N8-F1
#
_entry.id   AF-A0A660R1N8-F1
#
_cell.length_a   1.000
_cell.length_b   1.000
_cell.length_c   1.000
_cell.angle_alpha   90.00
_cell.angle_beta   90.00
_cell.angle_gamma   90.00
#
_symmetry.space_group_name_H-M   'P 1'
#
loop_
_entity.id
_entity.type
_entity.pdbx_description
1 polymer ?
#
loop_
_entity_poly.entity_id
_entity_poly.type
_entity_poly.pdbx_seq_one_letter_code
_entity_poly.pdbx_strand_id
1 'polypeptide(L)' 'MDKEKALGIANAIAPVLVSIGAINWGLIGLFEYNFIEEVFSDGGSALSTSTLAKIIYILIGVSAIYTLGLIPKLIKKK' A
#
# COMPACT_ATOMS: atom_id res chain seq x y z
N MET A 1 -13.32 -9.39 19.98
CA MET A 1 -12.86 -9.47 18.60
C MET A 1 -11.48 -10.11 18.63
N ASP A 2 -11.45 -11.40 18.32
CA ASP A 2 -10.33 -12.28 18.62
C ASP A 2 -9.14 -11.96 17.71
N LYS A 3 -7.93 -11.92 18.28
CA LYS A 3 -6.69 -11.57 17.56
C LYS A 3 -6.51 -12.35 16.25
N GLU A 4 -7.04 -13.57 16.18
CA GLU A 4 -7.05 -14.39 14.96
C GLU A 4 -7.84 -13.77 13.82
N LYS A 5 -9.03 -13.21 14.09
CA LYS A 5 -9.84 -12.54 13.06
C LYS A 5 -9.10 -11.31 12.52
N ALA A 6 -8.49 -10.52 13.40
CA ALA A 6 -7.71 -9.35 13.01
C ALA A 6 -6.48 -9.72 12.17
N LEU A 7 -5.76 -10.79 12.54
CA LEU A 7 -4.65 -11.34 11.76
C LEU A 7 -5.10 -11.86 10.39
N GLY A 8 -6.23 -12.54 10.33
CA GLY A 8 -6.83 -13.01 9.07
C GLY A 8 -7.15 -11.86 8.12
N ILE A 9 -7.75 -10.78 8.63
CA ILE A 9 -8.06 -9.58 7.85
C ILE A 9 -6.78 -8.90 7.36
N ALA A 10 -5.76 -8.74 8.22
CA ALA A 10 -4.48 -8.13 7.85
C ALA A 10 -3.74 -8.94 6.76
N ASN A 11 -3.76 -10.28 6.85
CA ASN A 11 -3.16 -11.16 5.83
C ASN A 11 -3.85 -11.04 4.45
N ALA A 12 -5.13 -10.69 4.42
CA ALA A 12 -5.85 -10.48 3.17
C ALA A 12 -5.64 -9.07 2.60
N ILE A 13 -5.66 -8.05 3.46
CA ILE A 13 -5.65 -6.64 3.06
C ILE A 13 -4.22 -6.15 2.73
N ALA A 14 -3.21 -6.57 3.48
CA ALA A 14 -1.85 -6.06 3.31
C ALA A 14 -1.24 -6.35 1.91
N PRO A 15 -1.35 -7.57 1.33
CA PRO A 15 -0.84 -7.83 -0.02
C PRO A 15 -1.52 -6.98 -1.09
N VAL A 16 -2.81 -6.67 -0.91
CA VAL A 16 -3.57 -5.81 -1.83
C VAL A 16 -3.03 -4.39 -1.79
N LEU A 17 -2.84 -3.82 -0.60
CA LEU A 17 -2.24 -2.48 -0.43
C LEU A 17 -0.82 -2.39 -0.99
N VAL A 18 0.00 -3.43 -0.79
CA VAL A 18 1.35 -3.49 -1.37
C VAL A 18 1.29 -3.49 -2.90
N SER A 19 0.37 -4.25 -3.48
CA SER A 19 0.17 -4.32 -4.93
C SER A 19 -0.24 -2.96 -5.50
N ILE A 20 -1.16 -2.25 -4.83
CA ILE A 20 -1.56 -0.88 -5.20
C ILE A 20 -0.34 0.05 -5.20
N GLY A 21 0.49 -0.01 -4.16
CA GLY A 21 1.72 0.78 -4.09
C GLY A 21 2.71 0.47 -5.22
N ALA A 22 2.96 -0.82 -5.48
CA ALA A 22 3.87 -1.24 -6.55
C ALA A 22 3.38 -0.82 -7.93
N ILE A 23 2.07 -0.92 -8.19
CA ILE A 23 1.46 -0.47 -9.45
C ILE A 23 1.62 1.06 -9.58
N ASN A 24 1.33 1.84 -8.53
CA ASN A 24 1.49 3.30 -8.57
C ASN A 24 2.95 3.72 -8.84
N TRP A 25 3.92 3.06 -8.19
CA TRP A 25 5.34 3.29 -8.50
C TRP A 25 5.72 2.92 -9.93
N GLY A 26 5.14 1.84 -10.48
CA GLY A 26 5.30 1.48 -11.89
C GLY A 26 4.74 2.54 -12.84
N LEU A 27 3.57 3.12 -12.52
CA LEU A 27 2.97 4.20 -13.29
C LEU A 27 3.83 5.47 -13.27
N ILE A 28 4.37 5.84 -12.11
CA ILE A 28 5.30 6.96 -11.97
C ILE A 28 6.57 6.72 -12.79
N GLY A 29 7.15 5.52 -12.72
CA GLY A 29 8.40 5.20 -13.42
C GLY A 29 8.27 5.09 -14.94
N LEU A 30 7.11 4.65 -15.45
CA LEU A 30 6.90 4.44 -16.90
C LEU A 30 6.25 5.63 -17.60
N PHE A 31 5.35 6.33 -16.90
CA PHE A 31 4.47 7.35 -17.50
C PHE A 31 4.50 8.68 -16.75
N GLU A 32 5.36 8.81 -15.72
CA GLU A 32 5.39 9.98 -14.82
C GLU A 32 4.03 10.29 -14.18
N TYR A 33 3.19 9.25 -14.06
CA TYR A 33 1.80 9.36 -13.68
C TYR A 33 1.56 8.87 -12.26
N ASN A 34 0.98 9.72 -11.40
CA ASN A 34 0.71 9.40 -10.00
C ASN A 34 -0.81 9.27 -9.76
N PHE A 35 -1.30 8.05 -9.89
CA PHE A 35 -2.73 7.73 -9.72
C PHE A 35 -3.24 8.04 -8.31
N ILE A 36 -2.44 7.76 -7.28
CA ILE A 36 -2.84 8.02 -5.89
C ILE A 36 -3.04 9.52 -5.67
N GLU A 37 -2.16 10.36 -6.20
CA GLU A 37 -2.32 11.82 -6.09
C GLU A 37 -3.47 12.36 -6.94
N GLU A 38 -3.71 11.81 -8.13
CA GLU A 38 -4.84 12.23 -8.96
C GLU A 38 -6.19 11.97 -8.27
N VAL A 39 -6.36 10.80 -7.66
CA VAL A 39 -7.65 10.40 -7.07
C VAL A 39 -7.85 11.02 -5.68
N PHE A 40 -6.79 11.19 -4.90
CA PHE A 40 -6.88 11.55 -3.48
C PHE A 40 -6.31 12.93 -3.13
N SER A 41 -5.89 13.71 -4.13
CA SER A 41 -5.51 15.13 -3.95
C SER A 41 -6.53 16.04 -4.63
N ASP A 42 -6.89 17.14 -3.96
CA ASP A 42 -7.81 18.18 -4.49
C ASP A 42 -7.13 18.99 -5.61
N GLY A 43 -6.95 18.39 -6.80
CA GLY A 43 -6.60 19.10 -8.03
C GLY A 43 -5.20 18.87 -8.62
N GLY A 44 -4.63 17.67 -8.49
CA GLY A 44 -3.54 17.20 -9.38
C GLY A 44 -2.18 17.89 -9.27
N SER A 45 -1.99 18.85 -8.35
CA SER A 45 -0.68 19.46 -8.13
C SER A 45 0.23 18.54 -7.32
N ALA A 46 1.23 17.96 -8.00
CA ALA A 46 2.32 17.18 -7.41
C ALA A 46 3.16 17.94 -6.36
N LEU A 47 2.91 19.24 -6.16
CA LEU A 47 3.55 20.08 -5.14
C LEU A 47 2.68 20.30 -3.89
N SER A 48 1.40 19.92 -3.93
CA SER A 48 0.45 20.09 -2.84
C SER A 48 0.09 18.71 -2.30
N THR A 49 0.99 18.11 -1.52
CA THR A 49 0.72 16.79 -0.93
C THR A 49 -0.42 16.89 0.09
N SER A 50 -1.63 16.64 -0.38
CA SER A 50 -2.85 16.52 0.43
C SER A 50 -2.60 15.55 1.59
N THR A 51 -3.08 15.92 2.78
CA THR A 51 -2.97 15.09 3.99
C THR A 51 -3.52 13.68 3.75
N LEU A 52 -4.52 13.53 2.87
CA LEU A 52 -5.13 12.24 2.55
C LEU A 52 -4.21 11.32 1.74
N ALA A 53 -3.56 11.82 0.69
CA ALA A 53 -2.62 11.04 -0.12
C ALA A 53 -1.43 10.53 0.74
N LYS A 54 -0.92 11.37 1.66
CA LYS A 54 0.11 10.96 2.63
C LYS A 54 -0.32 9.80 3.50
N ILE A 55 -1.56 9.83 4.00
CA ILE A 55 -2.12 8.73 4.81
C ILE A 55 -2.14 7.42 3.99
N ILE A 56 -2.56 7.48 2.72
CA ILE A 56 -2.57 6.32 1.83
C ILE A 56 -1.18 5.75 1.62
N TYR A 57 -0.19 6.60 1.35
CA TYR A 57 1.20 6.17 1.21
C TYR A 57 1.77 5.54 2.50
N ILE A 58 1.41 6.07 3.67
CA ILE A 58 1.78 5.47 4.96
C ILE A 58 1.13 4.09 5.12
N LEU A 59 -0.15 3.93 4.81
CA LEU A 59 -0.85 2.64 4.89
C LEU A 59 -0.23 1.59 3.94
N ILE A 60 0.13 2.01 2.72
CA ILE A 60 0.85 1.18 1.76
C ILE A 60 2.21 0.76 2.34
N GLY A 61 2.99 1.70 2.86
CA GLY A 61 4.31 1.44 3.45
C GLY A 61 4.25 0.47 4.65
N VAL A 62 3.29 0.68 5.56
CA VAL A 62 3.07 -0.22 6.70
C VAL A 62 2.65 -1.62 6.24
N SER A 63 1.80 -1.70 5.22
CA SER A 63 1.38 -2.97 4.62
C SER A 63 2.55 -3.70 3.96
N ALA A 64 3.48 -2.98 3.34
CA ALA A 64 4.70 -3.55 2.76
C ALA A 64 5.58 -4.15 3.85
N ILE A 65 5.83 -3.44 4.94
CA ILE A 65 6.62 -3.94 6.07
C ILE A 65 5.96 -5.19 6.69
N TYR A 66 4.63 -5.17 6.89
CA TYR A 66 3.89 -6.32 7.39
C TYR A 66 4.02 -7.55 6.46
N THR A 67 3.87 -7.33 5.16
CA THR A 67 3.97 -8.38 4.14
C THR A 67 5.39 -8.94 4.06
N LEU A 68 6.44 -8.11 4.17
CA LEU A 68 7.83 -8.56 4.25
C LEU A 68 8.05 -9.48 5.46
N GLY A 69 7.46 -9.16 6.62
CA GLY A 69 7.50 -10.01 7.82
C GLY A 69 6.79 -11.37 7.65
N LEU A 70 5.86 -11.49 6.70
CA LEU A 70 5.19 -12.75 6.36
C LEU A 70 6.01 -13.64 5.41
N ILE A 71 6.94 -13.08 4.62
CA ILE A 71 7.74 -13.82 3.62
C ILE A 71 8.41 -15.09 4.21
N PRO A 72 9.08 -15.07 5.37
CA PRO A 72 9.69 -16.27 5.93
C PRO A 72 8.69 -17.39 6.24
N LYS A 73 7.45 -17.04 6.61
CA LYS A 73 6.36 -17.99 6.85
C LYS A 73 5.78 -18.55 5.54
N LEU A 74 5.74 -17.74 4.48
CA LEU A 74 5.29 -18.16 3.16
C LEU A 74 6.29 -19.08 2.46
N ILE A 75 7.60 -18.81 2.61
CA ILE A 75 8.68 -19.62 2.03
C ILE A 75 8.85 -20.94 2.78
N LYS A 76 8.70 -20.95 4.12
CA LYS A 76 8.55 -22.18 4.89
C LYS A 76 7.16 -22.76 4.71
N LYS A 77 6.85 -23.23 3.51
CA LYS A 77 5.77 -24.19 3.32
C LYS A 77 6.16 -25.45 4.09
N LYS A 78 5.38 -25.80 5.10
CA LYS A 78 5.53 -27.03 5.88
C LYS A 78 5.57 -28.25 4.97
#